data_AF-A0A1H5M7J9-F1
#
_entry.id   AF-A0A1H5M7J9-F1
#
_cell.length_a   1.000
_cell.length_b   1.000
_cell.length_c   1.000
_cell.angle_alpha   90.00
_cell.angle_beta   90.00
_cell.angle_gamma   90.00
#
_symmetry.space_group_name_H-M   'P 1'
#
loop_
_entity.id
_entity.type
_entity.pdbx_description
1 polymer ?
#
loop_
_entity_poly.entity_id
_entity_poly.type
_entity_poly.pdbx_seq_one_letter_code
_entity_poly.pdbx_strand_id
1 'polypeptide(L)'
;MTTVAEAPSLSELEQRLALVACGENNRPGKTRACDSCRRKGQVLLRIASTGAADALAAAICGTGDRRVKTCDPCRQKAVRMIRIYNGETE
;
A
#
# COMPACT_ATOMS: atom_id res chain seq x y z
N MET A 1 -24.01 -21.55 8.45
CA MET A 1 -23.30 -20.51 9.23
C MET A 1 -22.46 -19.73 8.26
N THR A 2 -22.92 -18.55 7.85
CA THR A 2 -22.22 -17.70 6.88
C THR A 2 -21.16 -16.92 7.64
N THR A 3 -19.88 -17.23 7.40
CA THR A 3 -18.76 -16.47 7.96
C THR A 3 -18.79 -15.07 7.34
N VAL A 4 -19.33 -14.10 8.08
CA VAL A 4 -19.20 -12.69 7.70
C VAL A 4 -17.71 -12.39 7.78
N ALA A 5 -17.06 -12.15 6.63
CA ALA A 5 -15.67 -11.75 6.60
C ALA A 5 -15.54 -10.48 7.44
N GLU A 6 -14.93 -10.61 8.61
CA GLU A 6 -14.67 -9.49 9.49
C GLU A 6 -13.82 -8.49 8.70
N ALA A 7 -14.28 -7.25 8.59
CA ALA A 7 -13.54 -6.23 7.85
C ALA A 7 -12.13 -6.14 8.46
N PRO A 8 -11.07 -6.16 7.64
CA PRO A 8 -9.71 -6.13 8.16
C PRO A 8 -9.54 -4.90 9.03
N SER A 9 -8.94 -5.09 10.20
CA SER A 9 -8.67 -3.99 11.12
C SER A 9 -7.75 -2.97 10.44
N LEU A 10 -7.81 -1.70 10.88
CA LEU A 10 -6.94 -0.65 10.34
C LEU A 10 -5.45 -1.02 10.46
N SER A 11 -5.07 -1.72 11.54
CA SER A 11 -3.69 -2.21 11.75
C SER A 11 -3.29 -3.27 10.72
N GLU A 12 -4.19 -4.19 10.36
CA GLU A 12 -3.93 -5.20 9.32
C GLU A 12 -3.81 -4.55 7.94
N LEU A 13 -4.67 -3.56 7.63
CA LEU A 13 -4.57 -2.77 6.41
C LEU A 13 -3.24 -2.00 6.36
N GLU A 14 -2.83 -1.33 7.43
CA GLU A 14 -1.53 -0.65 7.50
C GLU A 14 -0.37 -1.61 7.23
N GLN A 15 -0.37 -2.79 7.84
CA GLN A 15 0.65 -3.81 7.63
C GLN A 15 0.67 -4.31 6.19
N ARG A 16 -0.50 -4.57 5.61
CA ARG A 16 -0.64 -5.02 4.22
C ARG A 16 -0.11 -3.96 3.25
N LEU A 17 -0.50 -2.70 3.43
CA LEU A 17 -0.03 -1.58 2.64
C LEU A 17 1.50 -1.38 2.77
N ALA A 18 2.06 -1.53 3.97
CA ALA A 18 3.49 -1.49 4.18
C ALA A 18 4.23 -2.62 3.43
N LEU A 19 3.66 -3.83 3.35
CA LEU A 19 4.22 -4.95 2.59
C LEU A 19 4.26 -4.68 1.08
N VAL A 20 3.16 -4.18 0.52
CA VAL A 20 3.08 -3.83 -0.90
C VAL A 20 4.13 -2.77 -1.24
N ALA A 21 4.20 -1.69 -0.44
CA ALA A 21 5.21 -0.65 -0.61
C ALA A 21 6.64 -1.23 -0.56
N CYS A 22 6.90 -2.14 0.38
CA CYS A 22 8.19 -2.80 0.55
C CYS A 22 8.59 -3.74 -0.61
N GLY A 23 7.71 -3.92 -1.61
CA GLY A 23 8.03 -4.69 -2.81
C GLY A 23 7.73 -6.17 -2.69
N GLU A 24 6.69 -6.55 -1.95
CA GLU A 24 6.11 -7.89 -2.03
C GLU A 24 5.89 -8.35 -3.49
N ASN A 25 5.40 -7.46 -4.37
CA ASN A 25 5.20 -7.75 -5.81
C ASN A 25 6.46 -8.28 -6.50
N ASN A 26 7.65 -7.91 -6.01
CA ASN A 26 8.93 -8.26 -6.62
C ASN A 26 9.63 -9.42 -5.89
N ARG A 27 9.08 -9.87 -4.75
CA ARG A 27 9.66 -10.93 -3.90
C ARG A 27 8.54 -11.83 -3.36
N PRO A 28 8.19 -12.91 -4.08
CA PRO A 28 7.23 -13.90 -3.58
C PRO A 28 7.68 -14.45 -2.22
N GLY A 29 6.75 -14.58 -1.28
CA GLY A 29 7.02 -15.05 0.09
C GLY A 29 7.41 -13.97 1.11
N LYS A 30 7.40 -12.68 0.73
CA LYS A 30 7.68 -11.59 1.66
C LYS A 30 6.51 -11.38 2.64
N THR A 31 6.70 -11.81 3.89
CA THR A 31 5.69 -11.71 4.95
C THR A 31 5.88 -10.50 5.88
N ARG A 32 7.02 -9.79 5.80
CA ARG A 32 7.32 -8.63 6.66
C ARG A 32 7.89 -7.44 5.87
N ALA A 33 7.42 -6.25 6.20
CA ALA A 33 7.97 -4.99 5.71
C ALA A 33 9.21 -4.59 6.54
N CYS A 34 10.21 -3.97 5.90
CA CYS A 34 11.33 -3.37 6.61
C CYS A 34 10.87 -2.21 7.50
N ASP A 35 11.67 -1.81 8.48
CA ASP A 35 11.27 -0.76 9.45
C ASP A 35 10.91 0.57 8.77
N SER A 36 11.59 0.92 7.66
CA SER A 36 11.27 2.12 6.87
C SER A 36 9.87 2.04 6.26
N CYS A 37 9.51 0.93 5.61
CA CYS A 37 8.17 0.74 5.04
C CYS A 37 7.09 0.59 6.11
N ARG A 38 7.41 -0.03 7.25
CA ARG A 38 6.49 -0.15 8.39
C ARG A 38 6.11 1.22 8.95
N ARG A 39 7.09 2.11 9.14
CA ARG A 39 6.85 3.50 9.60
C ARG A 39 6.01 4.31 8.62
N LYS A 40 6.05 3.99 7.33
CA LYS A 40 5.21 4.64 6.30
C LYS A 40 3.78 4.10 6.24
N GLY A 41 3.47 2.97 6.88
CA GLY A 41 2.17 2.29 6.79
C GLY A 41 0.97 3.21 7.02
N GLN A 42 0.99 3.97 8.12
CA GLN A 42 -0.08 4.91 8.46
C GLN A 42 -0.26 6.03 7.40
N VAL A 43 0.84 6.58 6.88
CA VAL A 43 0.80 7.60 5.83
C VAL A 43 0.23 7.01 4.54
N LEU A 44 0.66 5.80 4.18
CA LEU A 44 0.17 5.10 3.00
C LEU A 44 -1.33 4.79 3.11
N LEU A 45 -1.80 4.36 4.29
CA LEU A 45 -3.22 4.14 4.55
C LEU A 45 -4.03 5.43 4.37
N ARG A 46 -3.59 6.53 4.98
CA ARG A 46 -4.27 7.83 4.87
C ARG A 46 -4.32 8.33 3.42
N ILE A 47 -3.30 8.07 2.61
CA ILE A 47 -3.34 8.46 1.20
C ILE A 47 -4.23 7.50 0.40
N ALA A 48 -4.16 6.20 0.66
CA ALA A 48 -4.99 5.20 -0.01
C ALA A 48 -6.49 5.47 0.20
N SER A 49 -6.90 5.91 1.40
CA SER A 49 -8.29 6.27 1.68
C SER A 49 -8.84 7.44 0.86
N THR A 50 -7.97 8.22 0.24
CA THR A 50 -8.36 9.33 -0.66
C THR A 50 -8.46 8.92 -2.13
N GLY A 51 -8.03 7.71 -2.49
CA GLY A 51 -7.93 7.26 -3.88
C GLY A 51 -6.83 7.96 -4.71
N ALA A 52 -5.98 8.78 -4.09
CA ALA A 52 -4.95 9.55 -4.78
C ALA A 52 -3.73 8.69 -5.17
N ALA A 53 -3.86 7.95 -6.28
CA ALA A 53 -2.83 7.03 -6.78
C ALA A 53 -1.46 7.70 -7.00
N ASP A 54 -1.42 8.91 -7.55
CA ASP A 54 -0.17 9.64 -7.80
C ASP A 54 0.54 10.06 -6.50
N ALA A 55 -0.23 10.53 -5.52
CA ALA A 55 0.31 10.87 -4.20
C ALA A 55 0.85 9.64 -3.48
N LEU A 56 0.17 8.50 -3.63
CA LEU A 56 0.58 7.23 -3.05
C LEU A 56 1.85 6.70 -3.72
N ALA A 57 1.92 6.76 -5.05
CA ALA A 57 3.10 6.39 -5.81
C ALA A 57 4.34 7.23 -5.42
N ALA A 58 4.17 8.53 -5.20
CA ALA A 58 5.24 9.42 -4.74
C ALA A 58 5.74 9.04 -3.33
N ALA A 59 4.80 8.77 -2.41
CA ALA A 59 5.13 8.34 -1.05
C ALA A 59 5.90 7.01 -1.00
N ILE A 60 5.55 6.06 -1.89
CA ILE A 60 6.25 4.78 -2.04
C ILE A 60 7.64 4.99 -2.63
N CYS A 61 7.74 5.75 -3.72
CA CYS A 61 8.99 5.97 -4.45
C CYS A 61 10.04 6.73 -3.62
N GLY A 62 9.63 7.37 -2.51
CA GLY A 62 10.51 8.18 -1.67
C GLY A 62 10.84 9.53 -2.29
N THR A 63 10.22 9.86 -3.43
CA THR A 63 10.25 11.18 -4.02
C THR A 63 9.19 12.00 -3.30
N GLY A 64 9.59 12.79 -2.28
CA GLY A 64 8.69 13.66 -1.52
C GLY A 64 7.98 14.75 -2.35
N ASP A 65 8.16 14.74 -3.67
CA ASP A 65 7.61 15.68 -4.64
C ASP A 65 6.75 14.94 -5.67
N ARG A 66 5.49 15.37 -5.82
CA ARG A 66 4.53 14.87 -6.82
C ARG A 66 4.93 15.21 -8.26
N ARG A 67 5.87 16.15 -8.45
CA ARG A 67 6.38 16.58 -9.76
C ARG A 67 7.52 15.70 -10.28
N VAL A 68 8.11 14.87 -9.41
CA VAL A 68 9.11 13.89 -9.83
C VAL A 68 8.40 12.69 -10.43
N LYS A 69 8.83 12.28 -11.64
CA LYS A 69 8.23 11.15 -12.35
C LYS A 69 8.39 9.87 -11.51
N THR A 70 7.32 9.46 -10.86
CA THR A 70 7.24 8.19 -10.13
C THR A 70 7.48 7.03 -11.09
N CYS A 71 8.33 6.07 -10.68
CA CYS A 71 8.61 4.91 -11.51
C CYS A 71 7.37 4.01 -11.65
N ASP A 72 7.26 3.33 -12.78
CA ASP A 72 6.13 2.46 -13.09
C ASP A 72 5.84 1.40 -12.00
N PRO A 73 6.86 0.72 -11.41
CA PRO A 73 6.63 -0.19 -10.29
C PRO A 73 5.96 0.46 -9.07
N CYS A 74 6.25 1.74 -8.78
CA CYS A 74 5.61 2.45 -7.66
C CYS A 74 4.16 2.83 -7.99
N ARG A 75 3.85 3.12 -9.25
CA ARG A 75 2.47 3.36 -9.71
C ARG A 75 1.63 2.09 -9.61
N GLN A 76 2.15 0.95 -10.07
CA GLN A 76 1.46 -0.34 -9.96
C GLN A 76 1.15 -0.71 -8.51
N LYS A 77 2.12 -0.51 -7.60
CA LYS A 77 1.90 -0.67 -6.15
C LYS A 77 0.80 0.24 -5.63
N ALA A 78 0.80 1.51 -6.02
CA ALA A 78 -0.22 2.47 -5.58
C ALA A 78 -1.63 2.05 -6.01
N VAL A 79 -1.80 1.63 -7.26
CA VAL A 79 -3.09 1.11 -7.74
C VAL A 79 -3.51 -0.12 -6.93
N ARG A 80 -2.62 -1.09 -6.75
CA ARG A 80 -2.89 -2.30 -5.94
C ARG A 80 -3.30 -1.96 -4.50
N MET A 81 -2.66 -0.97 -3.89
CA MET A 81 -2.96 -0.53 -2.53
C MET A 81 -4.35 0.09 -2.38
N ILE A 82 -4.81 0.84 -3.39
CA ILE A 82 -6.18 1.39 -3.40
C ILE A 82 -7.21 0.25 -3.52
N ARG A 83 -6.96 -0.75 -4.37
CA ARG A 83 -7.81 -1.94 -4.47
C ARG A 83 -7.92 -2.69 -3.15
N ILE A 84 -6.79 -2.93 -2.49
CA ILE A 84 -6.72 -3.54 -1.16
C ILE A 84 -7.52 -2.73 -0.14
N TYR A 85 -7.39 -1.40 -0.15
CA TYR A 85 -8.15 -0.53 0.75
C TYR A 85 -9.66 -0.62 0.51
N ASN A 86 -10.09 -0.74 -0.75
CA ASN A 86 -11.50 -0.90 -1.13
C ASN A 86 -12.06 -2.31 -0.85
N GLY A 87 -11.22 -3.27 -0.41
CA GLY A 87 -11.62 -4.66 -0.23
C GLY A 87 -11.82 -5.42 -1.55
N GLU A 88 -11.24 -4.92 -2.65
CA GLU A 88 -11.26 -5.61 -3.93
C GLU A 88 -10.29 -6.82 -3.85
N THR A 89 -10.81 -8.02 -4.12
CA THR A 89 -10.00 -9.24 -4.15
C THR A 89 -8.92 -9.13 -5.24
N GLU A 90 -7.68 -9.50 -4.86
CA GLU A 90 -6.48 -9.44 -5.70
C GLU A 90 -6.49 -10.40 -6.88
#